data_AF-A0A3M1XH62-F1
#
_entry.id   AF-A0A3M1XH62-F1
#
_cell.length_a   1.000
_cell.length_b   1.000
_cell.length_c   1.000
_cell.angle_alpha   90.00
_cell.angle_beta   90.00
_cell.angle_gamma   90.00
#
_symmetry.space_group_name_H-M   'P 1'
#
loop_
_entity.id
_entity.type
_entity.pdbx_description
1 polymer ?
#
loop_
_entity_poly.entity_id
_entity_poly.type
_entity_poly.pdbx_seq_one_letter_code
_entity_poly.pdbx_strand_id
1 'polypeptide(L)' 'TDILGGQNAGLTTILVLTGVTSLDEARDSAIRPDYIFQDIGAVADALQQANT' A
#
# COMPACT_ATOMS: atom_id res chain seq x y z
N THR A 1 9.64 7.84 -4.60
CA THR A 1 8.95 6.54 -4.60
C THR A 1 7.46 6.82 -4.53
N ASP A 2 6.61 5.89 -4.97
CA ASP A 2 5.16 6.10 -5.05
C ASP A 2 4.54 6.46 -3.69
N ILE A 3 4.94 5.74 -2.63
CA ILE A 3 4.45 5.97 -1.26
C ILE A 3 4.78 7.38 -0.75
N LEU A 4 6.04 7.83 -0.89
CA LEU A 4 6.42 9.18 -0.43
C LEU A 4 5.71 10.27 -1.24
N GLY A 5 5.53 10.05 -2.55
CA GLY A 5 4.78 10.96 -3.40
C GLY A 5 3.32 11.10 -2.98
N GLY A 6 2.64 9.98 -2.72
CA GLY A 6 1.25 9.96 -2.25
C GLY A 6 1.07 10.65 -0.90
N GLN A 7 1.96 10.38 0.06
CA GLN A 7 1.94 11.03 1.38
C GLN A 7 2.09 12.54 1.30
N ASN A 8 3.05 13.03 0.52
CA ASN A 8 3.25 14.47 0.33
C ASN A 8 2.05 15.16 -0.34
N ALA A 9 1.26 14.41 -1.11
CA ALA A 9 0.01 14.89 -1.71
C ALA A 9 -1.22 14.75 -0.78
N GLY A 10 -1.05 14.23 0.44
CA GLY A 10 -2.15 13.99 1.38
C GLY A 10 -3.08 12.83 0.99
N LEU A 11 -2.58 11.90 0.17
CA LEU A 11 -3.32 10.72 -0.26
C LEU A 11 -3.07 9.53 0.69
N THR A 12 -4.07 8.66 0.82
CA THR A 12 -3.88 7.33 1.39
C THR A 12 -3.00 6.49 0.46
N THR A 13 -2.03 5.80 1.04
CA THR A 13 -1.02 5.02 0.32
C THR A 13 -1.14 3.54 0.63
N ILE A 14 -1.05 2.72 -0.42
CA ILE A 14 -1.18 1.27 -0.33
C ILE A 14 0.03 0.63 -0.99
N LEU A 15 0.70 -0.26 -0.26
CA LEU A 15 1.73 -1.14 -0.82
C LEU A 15 1.11 -2.49 -1.20
N VAL A 16 1.40 -2.95 -2.41
CA VAL A 16 1.08 -4.32 -2.85
C VAL A 16 2.37 -5.15 -2.98
N LEU A 17 2.36 -6.38 -2.46
CA LEU A 17 3.56 -7.23 -2.37
C LEU A 17 3.88 -8.01 -3.66
N THR A 18 3.07 -7.88 -4.70
CA THR A 18 3.39 -8.35 -6.06
C THR A 18 4.36 -7.43 -6.81
N GLY A 19 4.65 -6.25 -6.26
CA GLY A 19 5.57 -5.27 -6.85
C GLY A 19 7.05 -5.58 -6.56
N VAL A 20 7.87 -4.52 -6.58
CA VAL A 20 9.32 -4.61 -6.38
C VAL A 20 9.75 -4.66 -4.91
N THR A 21 8.84 -4.37 -3.98
CA THR A 21 9.15 -4.26 -2.55
C THR A 21 8.61 -5.46 -1.81
N SER A 22 9.50 -6.15 -1.10
CA SER A 22 9.16 -7.26 -0.20
C SER A 22 8.58 -6.77 1.13
N LEU A 23 7.94 -7.67 1.87
CA LEU A 23 7.38 -7.35 3.18
C LEU A 23 8.47 -6.96 4.20
N ASP A 24 9.62 -7.60 4.15
CA ASP A 24 10.72 -7.31 5.10
C ASP A 24 11.38 -5.96 4.79
N GLU A 25 11.60 -5.63 3.52
CA GLU A 25 12.03 -4.27 3.13
C GLU A 25 11.00 -3.21 3.56
N ALA A 26 9.71 -3.52 3.41
CA ALA A 26 8.63 -2.64 3.86
C ALA A 26 8.58 -2.46 5.38
N ARG A 27 9.07 -3.43 6.17
CA ARG A 27 9.22 -3.36 7.63
C ARG A 27 10.44 -2.57 8.07
N ASP A 28 11.51 -2.59 7.30
CA ASP A 28 12.77 -1.91 7.64
C ASP A 28 12.84 -0.46 7.11
N SER A 29 12.00 -0.11 6.14
CA SER A 29 11.92 1.24 5.56
C SER A 29 11.65 2.35 6.60
N ALA A 30 12.05 3.60 6.36
CA ALA A 30 11.53 4.73 7.15
C ALA A 30 10.18 5.24 6.61
N ILE A 31 9.90 4.98 5.33
CA ILE A 31 8.67 5.35 4.63
C ILE A 31 7.68 4.20 4.78
N ARG A 32 6.57 4.44 5.47
CA ARG A 32 5.54 3.43 5.77
C ARG A 32 4.28 3.71 4.96
N PRO A 33 3.75 2.75 4.18
CA PRO A 33 2.42 2.89 3.59
C PRO A 33 1.34 2.85 4.68
N ASP A 34 0.15 3.35 4.39
CA ASP A 34 -1.00 3.25 5.31
C ASP A 34 -1.54 1.82 5.39
N TYR A 35 -1.48 1.10 4.26
CA TYR A 35 -1.91 -0.30 4.17
C TYR A 35 -0.93 -1.15 3.36
N ILE A 36 -0.87 -2.44 3.69
CA ILE A 36 -0.12 -3.45 2.93
C ILE A 36 -1.07 -4.57 2.54
N PHE A 37 -1.10 -4.89 1.25
CA PHE A 37 -1.91 -5.98 0.68
C PHE A 37 -1.04 -6.94 -0.12
N GLN A 38 -1.49 -8.19 -0.24
CA GLN A 38 -0.77 -9.20 -1.01
C GLN A 38 -0.67 -8.80 -2.49
N ASP A 39 -1.76 -8.33 -3.08
CA ASP A 39 -1.87 -7.95 -4.49
C ASP A 39 -2.98 -6.90 -4.70
N ILE A 40 -3.19 -6.49 -5.96
CA ILE A 40 -4.20 -5.51 -6.32
C ILE A 40 -5.64 -6.04 -6.22
N GLY A 41 -5.84 -7.36 -6.32
CA GLY A 41 -7.16 -7.97 -6.17
C GLY A 41 -7.65 -7.83 -4.73
N ALA A 42 -6.77 -8.08 -3.75
CA ALA A 42 -7.08 -7.88 -2.34
C ALA A 42 -7.44 -6.43 -2.00
N VAL A 43 -6.87 -5.44 -2.72
CA VAL A 43 -7.27 -4.04 -2.59
C VAL A 43 -8.69 -3.82 -3.10
N ALA A 44 -9.01 -4.35 -4.29
CA ALA A 44 -10.35 -4.24 -4.87
C ALA A 44 -11.42 -4.85 -3.96
N ASP A 45 -11.15 -6.05 -3.41
CA ASP A 45 -12.05 -6.73 -2.48
C ASP A 45 -12.31 -5.88 -1.22
N ALA A 46 -11.27 -5.29 -0.63
CA ALA A 46 -11.39 -4.44 0.54
C ALA A 46 -12.21 -3.17 0.25
N LEU A 47 -11.99 -2.53 -0.90
CA LEU A 47 -12.76 -1.35 -1.32
C LEU A 47 -14.23 -1.68 -1.58
N GLN A 48 -14.52 -2.85 -2.16
CA GLN A 48 -15.89 -3.29 -2.39
C GLN A 48 -16.63 -3.56 -1.08
N GLN A 49 -15.95 -4.15 -0.08
CA GLN A 49 -16.51 -4.38 1.24
C GLN A 49 -16.76 -3.08 2.02
N ALA A 50 -15.86 -2.08 1.90
CA ALA A 50 -16.00 -0.80 2.58
C ALA A 50 -17.16 0.06 2.05
N ASN A 51 -17.65 -0.23 0.85
CA ASN A 51 -18.78 0.46 0.22
C ASN A 51 -20.15 -0.23 0.43
N THR A 52 -20.19 -1.29 1.26
CA THR A 52 -21.42 -1.99 1.64
C THR A 52 -21.85 -1.60 3.05
#